data_AF-A0A7C2AMV8-F1
#
_entry.id   AF-A0A7C2AMV8-F1
#
_cell.length_a   1.000
_cell.length_b   1.000
_cell.length_c   1.000
_cell.angle_alpha   90.00
_cell.angle_beta   90.00
_cell.angle_gamma   90.00
#
_symmetry.space_group_name_H-M   'P 1'
#
loop_
_entity.id
_entity.type
_entity.pdbx_description
1 polymer ?
#
loop_
_entity_poly.entity_id
_entity_poly.type
_entity_poly.pdbx_seq_one_letter_code
_entity_poly.pdbx_strand_id
1 'polypeptide(L)'
;MSGEKRRPEIWVLVSYALAASGVVLIVILGSRPGGALPIFLYRTGTLALGLAAALCATVGFAVSALRRPVLQPGRLAGLLCAVGTLWAASYPLAYPSSHEGHPSRVEFDLPFAGERRVRWAGRRREGNILVLDPSRCFGIAFEPASGSSDPRREPVLAPAPGELVGWLEDAVVVGVGAEEFLVLEGVVRSQGSPSEGVTVPRGGLLGTEGRRGLTMHLEDRPTPGTGEGIPMRLFGLARETGRGPLGSPEPGERVWSALPAPGDPGLEGR
;
A
#
# COMPACT_ATOMS: atom_id res chain seq x y z
N MET A 1 33.70 -25.15 43.48
CA MET A 1 33.11 -25.73 42.25
C MET A 1 33.34 -24.77 41.10
N SER A 2 34.37 -25.01 40.28
CA SER A 2 34.61 -24.24 39.07
C SER A 2 33.51 -24.57 38.06
N GLY A 3 32.50 -23.69 37.95
CA GLY A 3 31.44 -23.83 36.96
C GLY A 3 32.05 -23.71 35.56
N GLU A 4 32.24 -24.84 34.89
CA GLU A 4 32.70 -24.88 33.50
C GLU A 4 31.65 -24.14 32.65
N LYS A 5 32.03 -22.98 32.10
CA LYS A 5 31.14 -22.18 31.25
C LYS A 5 30.83 -22.98 29.98
N ARG A 6 29.65 -23.61 29.95
CA ARG A 6 29.15 -24.28 28.74
C ARG A 6 29.05 -23.27 27.61
N ARG A 7 29.70 -23.56 26.49
CA ARG A 7 29.62 -22.74 25.29
C ARG A 7 28.18 -22.76 24.76
N PRO A 8 27.63 -21.62 24.31
CA PRO A 8 26.31 -21.57 23.72
C PRO A 8 26.25 -22.44 22.45
N GLU A 9 25.12 -23.12 22.25
CA GLU A 9 24.87 -23.90 21.04
C GLU A 9 24.73 -22.97 19.83
N ILE A 10 25.17 -23.41 18.65
CA ILE A 10 25.21 -22.58 17.44
C ILE A 10 23.83 -22.00 17.11
N TRP A 11 22.76 -22.78 17.24
CA TRP A 11 21.41 -22.30 16.93
C TRP A 11 20.93 -21.18 17.87
N VAL A 12 21.43 -21.14 19.12
CA VAL A 12 21.14 -20.05 20.06
C VAL A 12 21.86 -18.77 19.62
N LEU A 13 23.10 -18.88 19.14
CA LEU A 13 23.83 -17.73 18.58
C LEU A 13 23.13 -17.22 17.31
N VAL A 14 22.66 -18.12 16.45
CA VAL A 14 21.88 -17.77 15.26
C VAL A 14 20.58 -17.06 15.64
N SER A 15 19.85 -17.52 16.65
CA SER A 15 18.60 -16.86 17.04
C SER A 15 18.83 -15.46 17.62
N TYR A 16 19.93 -15.21 18.33
CA TYR A 16 20.33 -13.86 18.74
C TYR A 16 20.69 -12.98 17.54
N ALA A 17 21.41 -13.50 16.56
CA ALA A 17 21.72 -12.76 15.34
C ALA A 17 20.46 -12.42 14.52
N LEU A 18 19.49 -13.33 14.44
CA LEU A 18 18.19 -13.09 13.81
C LEU A 18 17.41 -12.00 14.56
N ALA A 19 17.36 -12.06 15.89
CA ALA A 19 16.70 -11.03 16.70
C ALA A 19 17.35 -9.65 16.50
N ALA A 20 18.68 -9.58 16.51
CA ALA A 20 19.41 -8.34 16.24
C ALA A 20 19.13 -7.83 14.82
N SER A 21 19.09 -8.71 13.82
CA SER A 21 18.74 -8.36 12.43
C SER A 21 17.31 -7.82 12.32
N GLY A 22 16.37 -8.38 13.08
CA GLY A 22 15.00 -7.88 13.18
C GLY A 22 14.93 -6.48 13.78
N VAL A 23 15.70 -6.20 14.83
CA VAL A 23 15.80 -4.85 15.41
C VAL A 23 16.39 -3.87 14.38
N VAL A 24 17.48 -4.24 13.70
CA VAL A 24 18.08 -3.41 12.64
C VAL A 24 17.08 -3.12 11.52
N LEU A 25 16.35 -4.14 11.06
CA LEU A 25 15.29 -3.98 10.05
C LEU A 25 14.22 -2.98 10.50
N ILE A 26 13.71 -3.12 11.72
CA ILE A 26 12.70 -2.20 12.29
C ILE A 26 13.25 -0.78 12.38
N VAL A 27 14.50 -0.60 12.79
CA VAL A 27 15.14 0.72 12.87
C VAL A 27 15.29 1.36 11.49
N ILE A 28 15.73 0.60 10.47
CA ILE A 28 15.86 1.09 9.09
C ILE A 28 14.48 1.46 8.51
N LEU A 29 13.46 0.63 8.70
CA LEU A 29 12.12 0.94 8.23
C LEU A 29 11.53 2.14 8.99
N GLY A 30 11.76 2.20 10.31
CA GLY A 30 11.30 3.30 11.16
C GLY A 30 11.96 4.64 10.89
N SER A 31 13.18 4.66 10.35
CA SER A 31 13.87 5.89 9.95
C SER A 31 13.42 6.46 8.60
N ARG A 32 12.65 5.68 7.81
CA ARG A 32 12.00 6.10 6.57
C ARG A 32 12.94 6.77 5.56
N PRO A 33 14.08 6.15 5.20
CA PRO A 33 15.08 6.79 4.35
C PRO A 33 14.63 6.96 2.88
N GLY A 34 13.48 6.40 2.50
CA GLY A 34 12.94 6.43 1.14
C GLY A 34 13.67 5.49 0.16
N GLY A 35 13.10 5.36 -1.04
CA GLY A 35 13.70 4.64 -2.16
C GLY A 35 13.54 3.12 -2.16
N ALA A 36 14.33 2.45 -3.01
CA ALA A 36 14.13 1.02 -3.29
C ALA A 36 14.51 0.09 -2.11
N LEU A 37 15.45 0.51 -1.25
CA LEU A 37 15.97 -0.34 -0.18
C LEU A 37 14.91 -0.63 0.90
N PRO A 38 14.21 0.35 1.48
CA PRO A 38 13.12 0.08 2.42
C PRO A 38 12.01 -0.79 1.84
N ILE A 39 11.62 -0.57 0.57
CA ILE A 39 10.64 -1.41 -0.13
C ILE A 39 11.11 -2.87 -0.19
N PHE A 40 12.37 -3.09 -0.61
CA PHE A 40 12.96 -4.43 -0.68
C PHE A 40 13.03 -5.10 0.70
N LEU A 41 13.52 -4.38 1.71
CA LEU A 41 13.61 -4.86 3.08
C LEU A 41 12.23 -5.20 3.66
N TYR A 42 11.22 -4.39 3.35
CA TYR A 42 9.86 -4.62 3.80
C TYR A 42 9.22 -5.84 3.11
N ARG A 43 9.37 -6.02 1.79
CA ARG A 43 8.76 -7.13 1.04
C ARG A 43 9.50 -8.45 1.22
N THR A 44 10.82 -8.43 1.07
CA THR A 44 11.66 -9.63 1.04
C THR A 44 12.37 -9.84 2.36
N GLY A 45 12.87 -8.78 2.99
CA GLY A 45 13.61 -8.87 4.25
C GLY A 45 12.77 -9.43 5.41
N THR A 46 11.54 -8.94 5.59
CA THR A 46 10.60 -9.45 6.60
C THR A 46 10.29 -10.94 6.39
N LEU A 47 9.96 -11.35 5.17
CA LEU A 47 9.66 -12.73 4.82
C LEU A 47 10.86 -13.66 5.05
N ALA A 48 12.05 -13.27 4.55
CA ALA A 48 13.27 -14.05 4.72
C ALA A 48 13.64 -14.21 6.20
N LEU A 49 13.51 -13.13 6.98
CA LEU A 49 13.75 -13.14 8.42
C LEU A 49 12.76 -14.05 9.15
N GLY A 50 11.47 -13.98 8.79
CA GLY A 50 10.42 -14.85 9.33
C GLY A 50 10.68 -16.33 9.05
N LEU A 51 11.03 -16.69 7.80
CA LEU A 51 11.36 -18.06 7.42
C LEU A 51 12.60 -18.59 8.17
N ALA A 52 13.65 -17.78 8.26
CA ALA A 52 14.85 -18.14 9.02
C ALA A 52 14.55 -18.33 10.51
N ALA A 53 13.73 -17.46 11.10
CA ALA A 53 13.29 -17.56 12.49
C ALA A 53 12.43 -18.81 12.74
N ALA A 54 11.52 -19.15 11.83
CA ALA A 54 10.71 -20.37 11.92
C ALA A 54 11.56 -21.63 11.88
N LEU A 55 12.52 -21.70 10.94
CA LEU A 55 13.46 -22.82 10.86
C LEU A 55 14.30 -22.93 12.13
N CYS A 56 14.85 -21.81 12.60
CA CYS A 56 15.65 -21.76 13.82
C CYS A 56 14.86 -22.20 15.06
N ALA A 57 13.61 -21.75 15.20
CA ALA A 57 12.71 -22.15 16.27
C ALA A 57 12.41 -23.66 16.23
N THR A 58 12.18 -24.20 15.03
CA THR A 58 11.90 -25.63 14.82
C THR A 58 13.10 -26.50 15.21
N VAL A 59 14.30 -26.14 14.72
CA VAL A 59 15.55 -26.83 15.07
C VAL A 59 15.84 -26.71 16.56
N GLY A 60 15.71 -25.50 17.11
CA GLY A 60 15.92 -25.24 18.54
C GLY A 60 14.98 -26.06 19.43
N PHE A 61 13.72 -26.20 19.02
CA PHE A 61 12.73 -27.02 19.72
C PHE A 61 13.09 -28.51 19.67
N ALA A 62 13.40 -29.03 18.48
CA ALA A 62 13.79 -30.43 18.29
C ALA A 62 15.05 -30.79 19.09
N VAL A 63 16.10 -29.96 19.01
CA VAL A 63 17.34 -30.17 19.77
C VAL A 63 17.09 -30.12 21.28
N SER A 64 16.27 -29.17 21.75
CA SER A 64 15.90 -29.05 23.16
C SER A 64 15.12 -30.27 23.65
N ALA A 65 14.18 -30.79 22.86
CA ALA A 65 13.43 -31.99 23.19
C ALA A 65 14.32 -33.25 23.26
N LEU A 66 15.28 -33.37 22.34
CA LEU A 66 16.17 -34.53 22.25
C LEU A 66 17.30 -34.53 23.30
N ARG A 67 17.72 -33.35 23.80
CA ARG A 67 18.84 -33.23 24.73
C ARG A 67 18.37 -32.80 26.12
N ARG A 68 18.43 -33.69 27.11
CA ARG A 68 18.17 -33.33 28.52
C ARG A 68 19.32 -32.51 29.12
N PRO A 69 19.03 -31.56 30.04
CA PRO A 69 17.71 -31.09 30.43
C PRO A 69 17.06 -30.22 29.34
N VAL A 70 15.76 -30.40 29.14
CA VAL A 70 15.01 -29.87 27.98
C VAL A 70 15.01 -28.34 27.95
N LEU A 71 14.87 -27.68 29.11
CA LEU A 71 14.76 -26.22 29.22
C LEU A 71 15.93 -25.61 30.00
N GLN A 72 17.14 -25.70 29.45
CA GLN A 72 18.24 -24.89 29.96
C GLN A 72 17.97 -23.40 29.69
N PRO A 73 18.28 -22.48 30.62
CA PRO A 73 17.99 -21.05 30.45
C PRO A 73 18.49 -20.46 29.12
N GLY A 74 19.69 -20.86 28.67
CA GLY A 74 20.24 -20.41 27.39
C GLY A 74 19.47 -20.91 26.16
N ARG A 75 18.93 -22.13 26.21
CA ARG A 75 18.07 -22.66 25.13
C ARG A 75 16.71 -21.98 25.15
N LEU A 76 16.14 -21.75 26.34
CA LEU A 76 14.89 -21.01 26.46
C LEU A 76 15.02 -19.60 25.90
N ALA A 77 16.09 -18.88 26.25
CA ALA A 77 16.37 -17.55 25.68
C ALA A 77 16.50 -17.59 24.15
N GLY A 78 17.25 -18.57 23.61
CA GLY A 78 17.39 -18.75 22.17
C GLY A 78 16.05 -19.02 21.46
N LEU A 79 15.19 -19.87 22.04
CA LEU A 79 13.84 -20.14 21.53
C LEU A 79 12.96 -18.89 21.58
N LEU A 80 12.97 -18.14 22.68
CA LEU A 80 12.21 -16.90 22.80
C LEU A 80 12.64 -15.86 21.77
N CYS A 81 13.94 -15.74 21.48
CA CYS A 81 14.44 -14.86 20.42
C CYS A 81 13.94 -15.30 19.04
N ALA A 82 14.02 -16.59 18.71
CA ALA A 82 13.54 -17.10 17.42
C ALA A 82 12.01 -16.91 17.26
N VAL A 83 11.22 -17.29 18.27
CA VAL A 83 9.76 -17.13 18.27
C VAL A 83 9.35 -15.66 18.26
N GLY A 84 10.02 -14.81 19.03
CA GLY A 84 9.76 -13.37 19.04
C GLY A 84 10.05 -12.72 17.69
N THR A 85 11.16 -13.11 17.04
CA THR A 85 11.51 -12.64 15.68
C THR A 85 10.50 -13.12 14.66
N LEU A 86 10.08 -14.39 14.71
CA LEU A 86 9.04 -14.94 13.85
C LEU A 86 7.72 -14.18 14.03
N TRP A 87 7.31 -13.94 15.28
CA TRP A 87 6.10 -13.19 15.59
C TRP A 87 6.16 -11.77 15.03
N ALA A 88 7.25 -11.05 15.26
CA ALA A 88 7.45 -9.69 14.76
C ALA A 88 7.46 -9.63 13.23
N ALA A 89 8.14 -10.56 12.55
CA ALA A 89 8.16 -10.66 11.09
C ALA A 89 6.80 -11.03 10.48
N SER A 90 5.95 -11.75 11.24
CA SER A 90 4.61 -12.14 10.80
C SER A 90 3.56 -11.08 11.10
N TYR A 91 3.91 -10.06 11.89
CA TYR A 91 2.96 -9.01 12.26
C TYR A 91 2.85 -8.00 11.10
N PRO A 92 1.66 -7.84 10.50
CA PRO A 92 1.47 -6.99 9.33
C PRO A 92 1.42 -5.52 9.76
N LEU A 93 2.61 -4.92 9.84
CA LEU A 93 2.78 -3.49 10.09
C LEU A 93 2.50 -2.70 8.82
N ALA A 94 1.80 -1.57 8.93
CA ALA A 94 1.70 -0.63 7.83
C ALA A 94 3.09 -0.19 7.35
N TYR A 95 3.27 -0.06 6.04
CA TYR A 95 4.52 0.40 5.46
C TYR A 95 4.82 1.85 5.90
N PRO A 96 5.98 2.12 6.53
CA PRO A 96 6.34 3.46 6.96
C PRO A 96 6.93 4.25 5.78
N SER A 97 6.08 4.73 4.88
CA SER A 97 6.49 5.53 3.71
C SER A 97 7.25 6.80 4.12
N SER A 98 8.30 7.14 3.36
CA SER A 98 9.04 8.40 3.52
C SER A 98 8.20 9.63 3.21
N HIS A 99 7.12 9.45 2.43
CA HIS A 99 6.15 10.50 2.09
C HIS A 99 5.07 10.71 3.16
N GLU A 100 5.08 9.95 4.26
CA GLU A 100 4.12 10.19 5.34
C GLU A 100 4.31 11.59 5.94
N GLY A 101 3.23 12.39 5.95
CA GLY A 101 3.25 13.79 6.38
C GLY A 101 3.57 14.78 5.24
N HIS A 102 3.92 14.29 4.05
CA HIS A 102 4.25 15.08 2.88
C HIS A 102 3.26 14.75 1.75
N PRO A 103 2.01 15.23 1.82
CA PRO A 103 1.05 14.98 0.75
C PRO A 103 1.50 15.65 -0.55
N SER A 104 1.07 15.09 -1.68
CA SER A 104 1.26 15.69 -2.99
C SER A 104 0.70 17.12 -3.01
N ARG A 105 1.37 17.98 -3.78
CA ARG A 105 0.94 19.36 -4.01
C ARG A 105 -0.20 19.44 -5.03
N VAL A 106 -0.38 18.39 -5.82
CA VAL A 106 -1.43 18.25 -6.83
C VAL A 106 -2.76 17.94 -6.13
N GLU A 107 -3.82 18.52 -6.64
CA GLU A 107 -5.19 18.22 -6.21
C GLU A 107 -5.82 17.18 -7.12
N PHE A 108 -6.44 16.19 -6.51
CA PHE A 108 -7.02 15.05 -7.19
C PHE A 108 -8.53 15.02 -6.97
N ASP A 109 -9.30 14.97 -8.05
CA ASP A 109 -10.72 14.64 -7.97
C ASP A 109 -10.95 13.12 -7.91
N LEU A 110 -12.20 12.70 -7.79
CA LEU A 110 -12.53 11.29 -7.98
C LEU A 110 -12.49 10.93 -9.47
N PRO A 111 -12.01 9.73 -9.84
CA PRO A 111 -11.91 9.30 -11.23
C PRO A 111 -13.26 8.88 -11.85
N PHE A 112 -14.38 9.26 -11.24
CA PHE A 112 -15.74 8.92 -11.66
C PHE A 112 -16.73 10.01 -11.22
N ALA A 113 -17.85 10.13 -11.94
CA ALA A 113 -18.89 11.11 -11.62
C ALA A 113 -19.95 10.58 -10.65
N GLY A 114 -20.26 9.27 -10.74
CA GLY A 114 -21.32 8.65 -9.96
C GLY A 114 -20.98 8.46 -8.48
N GLU A 115 -21.99 8.08 -7.70
CA GLU A 115 -21.78 7.68 -6.31
C GLU A 115 -21.09 6.32 -6.22
N ARG A 116 -20.12 6.20 -5.31
CA ARG A 116 -19.38 4.98 -5.02
C ARG A 116 -19.20 4.79 -3.53
N ARG A 117 -19.21 3.53 -3.11
CA ARG A 117 -18.78 3.17 -1.76
C ARG A 117 -17.26 2.96 -1.75
N VAL A 118 -16.62 3.52 -0.73
CA VAL A 118 -15.18 3.34 -0.47
C VAL A 118 -14.99 1.96 0.15
N ARG A 119 -14.22 1.10 -0.51
CA ARG A 119 -13.90 -0.25 -0.02
C ARG A 119 -12.73 -0.21 0.97
N TRP A 120 -11.66 0.50 0.62
CA TRP A 120 -10.46 0.63 1.44
C TRP A 120 -9.93 2.05 1.38
N ALA A 121 -9.66 2.65 2.54
CA ALA A 121 -9.06 3.97 2.66
C ALA A 121 -8.59 4.24 4.09
N GLY A 122 -7.76 5.28 4.25
CA GLY A 122 -7.22 5.68 5.54
C GLY A 122 -5.89 5.00 5.89
N ARG A 123 -5.37 5.31 7.08
CA ARG A 123 -3.99 4.96 7.49
C ARG A 123 -3.88 3.65 8.28
N ARG A 124 -5.01 3.04 8.63
CA ARG A 124 -5.05 1.87 9.52
C ARG A 124 -5.43 0.61 8.75
N ARG A 125 -4.85 -0.52 9.14
CA ARG A 125 -5.05 -1.82 8.48
C ARG A 125 -6.50 -2.30 8.55
N GLU A 126 -7.19 -2.03 9.65
CA GLU A 126 -8.59 -2.46 9.86
C GLU A 126 -9.53 -1.92 8.78
N GLY A 127 -9.20 -0.75 8.23
CA GLY A 127 -9.95 -0.08 7.18
C GLY A 127 -9.30 -0.11 5.80
N ASN A 128 -7.98 -0.30 5.74
CA ASN A 128 -7.23 -0.23 4.50
C ASN A 128 -6.15 -1.30 4.47
N ILE A 129 -6.38 -2.38 3.72
CA ILE A 129 -5.35 -3.42 3.54
C ILE A 129 -4.18 -2.93 2.67
N LEU A 130 -4.39 -1.88 1.87
CA LEU A 130 -3.38 -1.33 0.97
C LEU A 130 -2.19 -0.72 1.74
N VAL A 131 -2.34 -0.39 3.03
CA VAL A 131 -1.25 0.08 3.90
C VAL A 131 -0.11 -0.93 4.02
N LEU A 132 -0.33 -2.19 3.66
CA LEU A 132 0.67 -3.25 3.66
C LEU A 132 1.46 -3.34 2.33
N ASP A 133 1.05 -2.62 1.29
CA ASP A 133 1.82 -2.52 0.05
C ASP A 133 2.54 -1.17 0.03
N PRO A 134 3.88 -1.14 -0.04
CA PRO A 134 4.65 0.11 -0.10
C PRO A 134 4.13 1.10 -1.15
N SER A 135 3.76 0.60 -2.32
CA SER A 135 3.27 1.41 -3.45
C SER A 135 1.85 1.95 -3.25
N ARG A 136 1.00 1.20 -2.55
CA ARG A 136 -0.44 1.51 -2.38
C ARG A 136 -0.77 2.01 -1.00
N CYS A 137 0.21 2.33 -0.16
CA CYS A 137 0.00 2.52 1.28
C CYS A 137 -0.93 3.71 1.64
N PHE A 138 -1.13 4.64 0.71
CA PHE A 138 -2.11 5.73 0.81
C PHE A 138 -3.23 5.65 -0.24
N GLY A 139 -3.34 4.51 -0.93
CA GLY A 139 -4.32 4.27 -1.96
C GLY A 139 -5.74 4.19 -1.41
N ILE A 140 -6.68 4.40 -2.32
CA ILE A 140 -8.11 4.37 -2.08
C ILE A 140 -8.73 3.40 -3.07
N ALA A 141 -9.45 2.40 -2.58
CA ALA A 141 -10.20 1.49 -3.41
C ALA A 141 -11.70 1.75 -3.27
N PHE A 142 -12.40 1.61 -4.38
CA PHE A 142 -13.84 1.81 -4.49
C PHE A 142 -14.50 0.49 -4.85
N GLU A 143 -15.70 0.27 -4.32
CA GLU A 143 -16.56 -0.82 -4.80
C GLU A 143 -17.00 -0.54 -6.24
N PRO A 144 -17.25 -1.58 -7.05
CA PRO A 144 -17.87 -1.40 -8.36
C PRO A 144 -19.21 -0.65 -8.25
N ALA A 145 -19.62 0.01 -9.33
CA ALA A 145 -20.93 0.64 -9.43
C ALA A 145 -22.06 -0.31 -8.99
N SER A 146 -22.68 -0.04 -7.84
CA SER A 146 -23.84 -0.80 -7.39
C SER A 146 -25.08 -0.31 -8.14
N GLY A 147 -25.70 -1.17 -8.94
CA GLY A 147 -27.00 -0.87 -9.58
C GLY A 147 -26.98 -0.45 -11.05
N SER A 148 -25.81 -0.43 -11.72
CA SER A 148 -25.81 -0.40 -13.17
C SER A 148 -26.21 -1.79 -13.70
N SER A 149 -27.47 -1.93 -14.10
CA SER A 149 -27.96 -3.09 -14.86
C SER A 149 -27.34 -3.18 -16.26
N ASP A 150 -26.55 -2.17 -16.65
CA ASP A 150 -25.83 -2.12 -17.91
C ASP A 150 -24.33 -2.43 -17.69
N PRO A 151 -23.76 -3.48 -18.33
CA PRO A 151 -22.32 -3.74 -18.37
C PRO A 151 -21.51 -2.66 -19.11
N ARG A 152 -22.12 -1.53 -19.48
CA ARG A 152 -21.42 -0.30 -19.88
C ARG A 152 -20.60 0.23 -18.70
N ARG A 153 -19.37 -0.27 -18.68
CA ARG A 153 -18.24 0.20 -17.88
C ARG A 153 -18.27 1.72 -17.78
N GLU A 154 -18.43 2.24 -16.58
CA GLU A 154 -18.49 3.67 -16.35
C GLU A 154 -17.18 4.35 -16.82
N PRO A 155 -17.27 5.58 -17.35
CA PRO A 155 -16.09 6.31 -17.78
C PRO A 155 -15.18 6.59 -16.58
N VAL A 156 -13.90 6.29 -16.76
CA VAL A 156 -12.85 6.63 -15.81
C VAL A 156 -12.22 7.93 -16.29
N LEU A 157 -12.28 8.95 -15.46
CA LEU A 157 -11.81 10.30 -15.75
C LEU A 157 -10.47 10.55 -15.07
N ALA A 158 -9.65 11.44 -15.63
CA ALA A 158 -8.39 11.88 -15.05
C ALA A 158 -8.63 12.74 -13.79
N PRO A 159 -8.21 12.28 -12.59
CA PRO A 159 -8.34 13.05 -11.34
C PRO A 159 -7.62 14.40 -11.33
N ALA A 160 -6.55 14.50 -12.10
CA ALA A 160 -5.66 15.65 -12.19
C ALA A 160 -5.13 15.76 -13.63
N PRO A 161 -4.69 16.95 -14.08
CA PRO A 161 -4.02 17.05 -15.35
C PRO A 161 -2.67 16.31 -15.28
N GLY A 162 -2.29 15.65 -16.36
CA GLY A 162 -1.02 14.94 -16.40
C GLY A 162 -0.74 14.26 -17.73
N GLU A 163 0.49 13.81 -17.92
CA GLU A 163 0.91 13.07 -19.10
C GLU A 163 0.60 11.58 -18.92
N LEU A 164 -0.05 10.97 -19.90
CA LEU A 164 -0.27 9.53 -19.90
C LEU A 164 1.06 8.80 -20.11
N VAL A 165 1.59 8.17 -19.05
CA VAL A 165 2.90 7.50 -19.09
C VAL A 165 2.79 6.11 -19.70
N GLY A 166 1.73 5.37 -19.39
CA GLY A 166 1.62 3.99 -19.83
C GLY A 166 0.29 3.32 -19.54
N TRP A 167 0.01 2.28 -20.32
CA TRP A 167 -1.07 1.34 -20.08
C TRP A 167 -0.54 -0.01 -19.58
N LEU A 168 -1.24 -0.58 -18.59
CA LEU A 168 -1.12 -1.98 -18.19
C LEU A 168 -2.42 -2.72 -18.56
N GLU A 169 -2.48 -4.03 -18.32
CA GLU A 169 -3.64 -4.86 -18.67
C GLU A 169 -4.95 -4.33 -18.05
N ASP A 170 -4.92 -3.95 -16.77
CA ASP A 170 -6.04 -3.41 -16.02
C ASP A 170 -5.70 -2.13 -15.24
N ALA A 171 -4.70 -1.36 -15.68
CA ALA A 171 -4.34 -0.09 -15.05
C ALA A 171 -3.83 0.95 -16.04
N VAL A 172 -3.89 2.21 -15.63
CA VAL A 172 -3.34 3.35 -16.35
C VAL A 172 -2.46 4.20 -15.43
N VAL A 173 -1.33 4.68 -15.96
CA VAL A 173 -0.36 5.49 -15.23
C VAL A 173 -0.30 6.88 -15.81
N VAL A 174 -0.48 7.90 -14.97
CA VAL A 174 -0.46 9.32 -15.36
C VAL A 174 0.59 10.06 -14.54
N GLY A 175 1.56 10.69 -15.18
CA GLY A 175 2.52 11.59 -14.55
C GLY A 175 1.85 12.92 -14.23
N VAL A 176 1.65 13.23 -12.96
CA VAL A 176 0.88 14.39 -12.49
C VAL A 176 1.75 15.48 -11.85
N GLY A 177 3.01 15.16 -11.54
CA GLY A 177 3.98 16.06 -10.93
C GLY A 177 5.41 15.59 -11.15
N ALA A 178 6.37 16.32 -10.58
CA ALA A 178 7.77 15.90 -10.58
C ALA A 178 7.90 14.65 -9.71
N GLU A 179 8.19 13.51 -10.34
CA GLU A 179 8.28 12.21 -9.67
C GLU A 179 6.97 11.78 -8.98
N GLU A 180 5.81 12.25 -9.45
CA GLU A 180 4.50 11.84 -8.92
C GLU A 180 3.68 11.15 -10.01
N PHE A 181 3.40 9.86 -9.82
CA PHE A 181 2.73 9.02 -10.80
C PHE A 181 1.43 8.46 -10.23
N LEU A 182 0.32 8.94 -10.77
CA LEU A 182 -1.01 8.46 -10.43
C LEU A 182 -1.27 7.13 -11.13
N VAL A 183 -1.55 6.09 -10.35
CA VAL A 183 -1.92 4.78 -10.83
C VAL A 183 -3.40 4.55 -10.56
N LEU A 184 -4.15 4.30 -11.63
CA LEU A 184 -5.55 3.91 -11.57
C LEU A 184 -5.67 2.46 -12.02
N GLU A 185 -5.91 1.56 -11.07
CA GLU A 185 -6.19 0.15 -11.33
C GLU A 185 -7.68 -0.09 -11.52
N GLY A 186 -8.00 -1.17 -12.23
CA GLY A 186 -9.34 -1.46 -12.69
C GLY A 186 -9.75 -0.60 -13.88
N VAL A 187 -8.82 -0.08 -14.67
CA VAL A 187 -9.12 0.73 -15.87
C VAL A 187 -8.80 -0.08 -17.12
N VAL A 188 -9.77 -0.17 -18.03
CA VAL A 188 -9.57 -0.79 -19.34
C VAL A 188 -9.67 0.27 -20.42
N ARG A 189 -8.71 0.23 -21.34
CA ARG A 189 -8.68 1.11 -22.52
C ARG A 189 -9.98 0.96 -23.31
N SER A 190 -10.57 2.09 -23.69
CA SER A 190 -11.82 2.16 -24.46
C SER A 190 -11.65 3.09 -25.66
N GLN A 191 -12.68 3.18 -26.50
CA GLN A 191 -12.71 4.16 -27.57
C GLN A 191 -12.66 5.57 -26.98
N GLY A 192 -11.73 6.40 -27.46
CA GLY A 192 -11.49 7.74 -26.93
C GLY A 192 -10.43 7.83 -25.84
N SER A 193 -9.89 6.69 -25.36
CA SER A 193 -8.73 6.69 -24.46
C SER A 193 -7.51 7.36 -25.12
N PRO A 194 -6.78 8.20 -24.39
CA PRO A 194 -5.57 8.85 -24.89
C PRO A 194 -4.46 7.83 -25.18
N SER A 195 -3.52 8.25 -26.02
CA SER A 195 -2.29 7.50 -26.28
C SER A 195 -1.19 7.93 -25.30
N GLU A 196 -0.20 7.07 -25.09
CA GLU A 196 0.97 7.39 -24.25
C GLU A 196 1.68 8.65 -24.76
N GLY A 197 2.21 9.45 -23.84
CA GLY A 197 2.80 10.77 -24.10
C GLY A 197 1.80 11.91 -24.26
N VAL A 198 0.49 11.63 -24.26
CA VAL A 198 -0.53 12.69 -24.37
C VAL A 198 -0.82 13.28 -23.00
N THR A 199 -0.78 14.61 -22.90
CA THR A 199 -1.30 15.33 -21.73
C THR A 199 -2.83 15.30 -21.72
N VAL A 200 -3.39 14.75 -20.65
CA VAL A 200 -4.83 14.68 -20.42
C VAL A 200 -5.21 15.78 -19.43
N PRO A 201 -6.24 16.60 -19.71
CA PRO A 201 -6.74 17.56 -18.73
C PRO A 201 -7.47 16.83 -17.60
N ARG A 202 -7.59 17.48 -16.44
CA ARG A 202 -8.49 17.05 -15.37
C ARG A 202 -9.91 16.82 -15.91
N GLY A 203 -10.52 15.70 -15.51
CA GLY A 203 -11.83 15.27 -16.01
C GLY A 203 -11.82 14.66 -17.42
N GLY A 204 -10.67 14.61 -18.09
CA GLY A 204 -10.53 13.97 -19.40
C GLY A 204 -10.74 12.46 -19.31
N LEU A 205 -11.36 11.86 -20.33
CA LEU A 205 -11.59 10.41 -20.39
C LEU A 205 -10.26 9.67 -20.47
N LEU A 206 -10.00 8.79 -19.51
CA LEU A 206 -8.87 7.86 -19.55
C LEU A 206 -9.29 6.53 -20.15
N GLY A 207 -10.41 5.98 -19.71
CA GLY A 207 -10.90 4.69 -20.17
C GLY A 207 -12.23 4.34 -19.55
N THR A 208 -12.46 3.07 -19.30
CA THR A 208 -13.69 2.60 -18.65
C THR A 208 -13.37 1.61 -17.53
N GLU A 209 -14.23 1.57 -16.52
CA GLU A 209 -14.03 0.71 -15.34
C GLU A 209 -14.09 -0.79 -15.70
N GLY A 210 -13.12 -1.55 -15.22
CA GLY A 210 -13.04 -3.00 -15.32
C GLY A 210 -13.95 -3.71 -14.29
N ARG A 211 -13.81 -5.03 -14.18
CA ARG A 211 -14.68 -5.84 -13.29
C ARG A 211 -14.31 -5.78 -11.81
N ARG A 212 -13.12 -5.30 -11.47
CA ARG A 212 -12.53 -5.43 -10.12
C ARG A 212 -12.82 -4.25 -9.19
N GLY A 213 -13.54 -3.23 -9.68
CA GLY A 213 -13.63 -1.92 -9.04
C GLY A 213 -12.39 -1.08 -9.36
N LEU A 214 -12.41 0.18 -8.94
CA LEU A 214 -11.30 1.11 -9.15
C LEU A 214 -10.43 1.21 -7.89
N THR A 215 -9.11 1.22 -8.09
CA THR A 215 -8.15 1.62 -7.04
C THR A 215 -7.30 2.76 -7.54
N MET A 216 -7.24 3.84 -6.77
CA MET A 216 -6.44 5.02 -7.08
C MET A 216 -5.34 5.18 -6.04
N HIS A 217 -4.10 5.30 -6.47
CA HIS A 217 -2.96 5.59 -5.61
C HIS A 217 -1.91 6.40 -6.35
N LEU A 218 -1.03 7.04 -5.60
CA LEU A 218 0.05 7.87 -6.11
C LEU A 218 1.38 7.25 -5.68
N GLU A 219 2.32 7.09 -6.60
CA GLU A 219 3.66 6.54 -6.36
C GLU A 219 4.75 7.51 -6.79
N ASP A 220 5.95 7.36 -6.23
CA ASP A 220 7.13 8.15 -6.61
C ASP A 220 7.92 7.61 -7.83
N ARG A 221 7.38 6.59 -8.51
CA ARG A 221 8.01 5.97 -9.69
C ARG A 221 7.01 5.66 -10.80
N PRO A 222 7.44 5.72 -12.07
CA PRO A 222 6.55 5.50 -13.22
C PRO A 222 6.15 4.04 -13.40
N THR A 223 6.90 3.09 -12.86
CA THR A 223 6.60 1.66 -12.95
C THR A 223 5.75 1.24 -11.75
N PRO A 224 4.46 0.90 -11.93
CA PRO A 224 3.57 0.61 -10.82
C PRO A 224 4.08 -0.52 -9.92
N GLY A 225 3.90 -0.36 -8.62
CA GLY A 225 4.35 -1.33 -7.63
C GLY A 225 5.85 -1.28 -7.31
N THR A 226 6.62 -0.37 -7.91
CA THR A 226 8.07 -0.24 -7.66
C THR A 226 8.44 0.99 -6.83
N GLY A 227 7.50 1.94 -6.68
CA GLY A 227 7.69 3.16 -5.90
C GLY A 227 7.14 3.07 -4.47
N GLU A 228 7.36 4.14 -3.72
CA GLU A 228 6.66 4.39 -2.46
C GLU A 228 5.38 5.17 -2.71
N GLY A 229 4.33 4.81 -1.98
CA GLY A 229 3.06 5.52 -2.00
C GLY A 229 3.20 6.93 -1.43
N ILE A 230 2.54 7.88 -2.07
CA ILE A 230 2.45 9.30 -1.69
C ILE A 230 1.01 9.63 -1.25
N PRO A 231 0.80 10.36 -0.15
CA PRO A 231 -0.54 10.78 0.25
C PRO A 231 -1.15 11.75 -0.78
N MET A 232 -2.31 11.40 -1.34
CA MET A 232 -3.05 12.29 -2.26
C MET A 232 -3.81 13.38 -1.50
N ARG A 233 -3.86 14.59 -2.08
CA ARG A 233 -4.76 15.66 -1.63
C ARG A 233 -6.03 15.67 -2.47
N LEU A 234 -7.07 15.02 -1.96
CA LEU A 234 -8.36 14.99 -2.66
C LEU A 234 -9.03 16.37 -2.63
N PHE A 235 -9.65 16.76 -3.73
CA PHE A 235 -10.47 17.95 -3.89
C PHE A 235 -11.87 17.58 -4.40
N GLY A 236 -12.84 18.49 -4.26
CA GLY A 236 -14.16 18.34 -4.89
C GLY A 236 -14.96 17.12 -4.43
N LEU A 237 -14.64 16.55 -3.26
CA LEU A 237 -15.26 15.33 -2.76
C LEU A 237 -16.56 15.64 -2.02
N ALA A 238 -17.68 15.10 -2.49
CA ALA A 238 -18.94 15.10 -1.75
C ALA A 238 -19.16 13.74 -1.06
N ARG A 239 -19.78 13.78 0.12
CA ARG A 239 -19.88 12.67 1.08
C ARG A 239 -21.26 12.64 1.72
N GLU A 240 -21.73 11.44 2.04
CA GLU A 240 -23.03 11.21 2.71
C GLU A 240 -23.14 11.93 4.07
N THR A 241 -22.03 12.01 4.83
CA THR A 241 -21.98 12.58 6.19
C THR A 241 -21.83 14.11 6.23
N GLY A 242 -21.81 14.79 5.06
CA GLY A 242 -21.69 16.24 4.93
C GLY A 242 -20.29 16.71 4.47
N ARG A 243 -20.17 18.02 4.19
CA ARG A 243 -18.90 18.66 3.78
C ARG A 243 -18.00 18.88 5.01
N GLY A 244 -17.33 17.84 5.48
CA GLY A 244 -16.21 17.96 6.42
C GLY A 244 -14.95 18.52 5.73
N PRO A 245 -13.90 18.91 6.50
CA PRO A 245 -12.61 19.26 5.89
C PRO A 245 -12.14 18.11 4.99
N LEU A 246 -11.44 18.46 3.89
CA LEU A 246 -10.93 17.58 2.83
C LEU A 246 -9.94 16.51 3.34
N GLY A 247 -10.41 15.61 4.21
CA GLY A 247 -9.68 14.44 4.68
C GLY A 247 -9.74 13.31 3.66
N SER A 248 -9.00 12.24 3.93
CA SER A 248 -9.15 10.98 3.19
C SER A 248 -10.55 10.40 3.45
N PRO A 249 -11.19 9.73 2.48
CA PRO A 249 -12.44 9.02 2.74
C PRO A 249 -12.21 7.90 3.76
N GLU A 250 -13.28 7.50 4.43
CA GLU A 250 -13.27 6.35 5.33
C GLU A 250 -13.88 5.12 4.66
N PRO A 251 -13.46 3.90 5.04
CA PRO A 251 -14.07 2.68 4.53
C PRO A 251 -15.57 2.62 4.82
N GLY A 252 -16.35 2.21 3.81
CA GLY A 252 -17.82 2.14 3.86
C GLY A 252 -18.54 3.44 3.50
N GLU A 253 -17.83 4.57 3.46
CA GLU A 253 -18.37 5.88 3.10
C GLU A 253 -18.82 5.92 1.63
N ARG A 254 -19.95 6.59 1.36
CA ARG A 254 -20.41 6.89 0.00
C ARG A 254 -19.84 8.24 -0.43
N VAL A 255 -19.20 8.25 -1.59
CA VAL A 255 -18.51 9.41 -2.15
C VAL A 255 -18.88 9.61 -3.61
N TRP A 256 -18.91 10.87 -4.05
CA TRP A 256 -19.10 11.22 -5.46
C TRP A 256 -18.33 12.49 -5.77
N SER A 257 -18.02 12.69 -7.06
CA SER A 257 -17.40 13.93 -7.51
C SER A 257 -18.43 15.05 -7.42
N ALA A 258 -18.06 16.16 -6.77
CA ALA A 258 -18.87 17.38 -6.74
C ALA A 258 -18.70 18.22 -8.01
N LEU A 259 -17.76 17.84 -8.88
CA LEU A 259 -17.63 18.47 -10.19
C LEU A 259 -18.73 17.95 -11.11
N PRO A 260 -19.39 18.85 -11.86
CA PRO A 260 -20.42 18.43 -12.81
C PRO A 260 -19.80 17.52 -13.86
N ALA A 261 -20.60 16.54 -14.29
CA ALA A 261 -20.19 15.63 -15.35
C ALA A 261 -19.86 16.45 -16.62
N PRO A 262 -18.83 16.07 -17.39
CA PRO A 262 -18.56 16.72 -18.67
C PRO A 262 -19.81 16.67 -19.55
N GLY A 263 -20.35 17.84 -19.91
CA GLY A 263 -21.57 17.97 -20.73
C GLY A 263 -22.84 18.33 -19.96
N ASP A 264 -22.77 18.62 -18.66
CA ASP A 264 -23.91 19.21 -17.92
C ASP A 264 -24.06 20.70 -18.28
N PRO A 265 -25.13 21.13 -18.98
CA PRO A 265 -25.28 22.50 -19.50
C PRO A 265 -25.44 23.57 -18.40
N GLY A 266 -25.51 23.18 -17.12
CA GLY A 266 -25.73 24.08 -15.99
C GLY A 266 -24.60 25.07 -15.65
N LEU A 267 -23.44 25.00 -16.33
CA LEU A 267 -22.26 25.85 -16.04
C LEU A 267 -21.87 26.86 -17.13
N GLU A 268 -22.46 26.85 -18.32
CA GLU A 268 -22.10 27.82 -19.38
C GLU A 268 -22.66 29.25 -19.15
N GLY A 269 -23.25 29.53 -17.98
CA GLY A 269 -23.99 30.77 -17.73
C GLY A 269 -23.77 31.46 -16.38
N ARG A 270 -22.62 31.27 -15.72
CA ARG A 270 -22.29 32.03 -14.49
C ARG A 270 -20.91 32.66 -14.55
#